data_AF-A0A7K0J2S0-F1
#
_entry.id   AF-A0A7K0J2S0-F1
#
_cell.length_a   1.000
_cell.length_b   1.000
_cell.length_c   1.000
_cell.angle_alpha   90.00
_cell.angle_beta   90.00
_cell.angle_gamma   90.00
#
_symmetry.space_group_name_H-M   'P 1'
#
loop_
_entity.id
_entity.type
_entity.pdbx_description
1 polymer ?
#
loop_
_entity_poly.entity_id
_entity_poly.type
_entity_poly.pdbx_seq_one_letter_code
_entity_poly.pdbx_strand_id
1 'polypeptide(L)'
;MSFVARIIAGNAVGILLAVAATAFINPKGDLLADAAIAFGVMAVMSIVIGILGNAAFRPLAGIVAALEKAAGGDLSVRADVSGNGEFARLATSFNTMMADMNKAMRQFFSVADTVRDSVGLVRSTTDAMASAAEDVAMQAGTIATASEEMSATSGDIARNCLYAAESAQKATEQTHSGSDLVQGSARLMENIAQRVNATSKTVEGLGQRSDQIGAIVNTIQDIADQTNLLALNAAIEAARAGEQGRGFAVVADEVRALAERTTKATKEIASMIKSIQAETQSAVDSMAEGVQEVRRGTSETSRSGEALEDILSKINELTMQISQVATAAEEQTATTHEITNNIQMITDVVNRNVDNARSTTQATGVLAKQVDDLHELVGKFRLAKALEWDASFSTGVSKFDEQHKKLFDMVNELADAMQQKRSKEAIGRVLNGLAEYTVNHFADEERSFAQSRYPDENEHKTLHKKLVDQVVELIGKFNSGETLLTQEVINFLQDWLINHIKGSDKKYGPHLNKNGIK
;
A
#
# COMPACT_ATOMS: atom_id res chain seq x y z
N MET A 1 -57.25 -58.77 9.06
CA MET A 1 -58.40 -58.55 9.98
C MET A 1 -58.12 -57.30 10.79
N SER A 2 -59.03 -56.32 10.77
CA SER A 2 -58.90 -55.14 11.63
C SER A 2 -58.88 -55.54 13.10
N PHE A 3 -58.28 -54.72 13.97
CA PHE A 3 -58.30 -54.93 15.41
C PHE A 3 -59.74 -55.12 15.95
N VAL A 4 -60.68 -54.35 15.38
CA VAL A 4 -62.12 -54.46 15.64
C VAL A 4 -62.67 -55.85 15.27
N ALA A 5 -62.27 -56.41 14.12
CA ALA A 5 -62.70 -57.76 13.72
C ALA A 5 -62.21 -58.85 14.68
N ARG A 6 -61.02 -58.69 15.26
CA ARG A 6 -60.48 -59.63 16.27
C ARG A 6 -61.23 -59.54 17.60
N ILE A 7 -61.61 -58.33 18.03
CA ILE A 7 -62.39 -58.13 19.24
C ILE A 7 -63.83 -58.64 19.08
N ILE A 8 -64.45 -58.42 17.92
CA ILE A 8 -65.79 -58.95 17.62
C ILE A 8 -65.76 -60.48 17.63
N ALA A 9 -64.76 -61.11 17.02
CA ALA A 9 -64.59 -62.56 17.05
C ALA A 9 -64.38 -63.10 18.47
N GLY A 10 -63.58 -62.41 19.30
CA GLY A 10 -63.38 -62.77 20.70
C GLY A 10 -64.66 -62.68 21.55
N ASN A 11 -65.48 -61.65 21.35
CA ASN A 11 -66.78 -61.53 22.02
C ASN A 11 -67.77 -62.60 21.59
N ALA A 12 -67.80 -62.94 20.30
CA ALA A 12 -68.66 -64.01 19.79
C ALA A 12 -68.35 -65.35 20.49
N VAL A 13 -67.06 -65.68 20.67
CA VAL A 13 -66.62 -66.87 21.41
C VAL A 13 -67.02 -66.80 22.88
N GLY A 14 -66.80 -65.66 23.55
CA GLY A 14 -67.16 -65.49 24.96
C GLY A 14 -68.67 -65.64 25.23
N ILE A 15 -69.51 -65.13 24.34
CA ILE A 15 -70.97 -65.21 24.49
C ILE A 15 -71.49 -66.60 24.11
N LEU A 16 -70.92 -67.26 23.08
CA LEU A 16 -71.24 -68.66 22.79
C LEU A 16 -70.93 -69.58 23.98
N LEU A 17 -69.81 -69.35 24.67
CA LEU A 17 -69.45 -70.08 25.90
C LEU A 17 -70.42 -69.78 27.04
N ALA A 18 -70.86 -68.52 27.20
CA ALA A 18 -71.86 -68.14 28.22
C ALA A 18 -73.22 -68.81 27.97
N VAL A 19 -73.66 -68.92 26.70
CA VAL A 19 -74.89 -69.63 26.31
C VAL A 19 -74.81 -71.12 26.58
N ALA A 20 -73.68 -71.73 26.20
CA ALA A 20 -73.46 -73.14 26.49
C ALA A 20 -73.48 -73.40 28.01
N ALA A 21 -72.94 -72.49 28.81
CA ALA A 21 -72.97 -72.58 30.27
C ALA A 21 -74.39 -72.39 30.85
N THR A 22 -75.19 -71.43 30.37
CA THR A 22 -76.57 -71.22 30.85
C THR A 22 -77.50 -72.37 30.45
N ALA A 23 -77.35 -72.92 29.24
CA ALA A 23 -78.09 -74.10 28.79
C ALA A 23 -77.77 -75.35 29.64
N PHE A 24 -76.55 -75.45 30.16
CA PHE A 24 -76.15 -76.52 31.08
C PHE A 24 -76.72 -76.34 32.49
N ILE A 25 -76.83 -75.09 32.97
CA ILE A 25 -77.28 -74.76 34.33
C ILE A 25 -78.83 -74.76 34.45
N ASN A 26 -79.57 -74.44 33.38
CA ASN A 26 -81.03 -74.38 33.37
C ASN A 26 -81.67 -75.34 32.34
N PRO A 27 -81.67 -76.67 32.58
CA PRO A 27 -82.12 -77.66 31.60
C PRO A 27 -83.65 -77.69 31.37
N LYS A 28 -84.44 -76.91 32.14
CA LYS A 28 -85.90 -76.79 32.00
C LYS A 28 -86.35 -75.46 31.37
N GLY A 29 -85.42 -74.55 31.07
CA GLY A 29 -85.70 -73.32 30.34
C GLY A 29 -86.03 -73.60 28.87
N ASP A 30 -86.76 -72.68 28.23
CA ASP A 30 -86.95 -72.74 26.78
C ASP A 30 -85.61 -72.42 26.10
N LEU A 31 -84.93 -73.48 25.64
CA LEU A 31 -83.65 -73.42 24.94
C LEU A 31 -83.67 -72.43 23.77
N LEU A 32 -84.81 -72.25 23.10
CA LEU A 32 -84.94 -71.28 22.02
C LEU A 32 -84.98 -69.85 22.54
N ALA A 33 -85.63 -69.61 23.69
CA ALA A 33 -85.67 -68.29 24.33
C ALA A 33 -84.30 -67.88 24.89
N ASP A 34 -83.59 -68.80 25.55
CA ASP A 34 -82.25 -68.55 26.11
C ASP A 34 -81.22 -68.29 24.99
N ALA A 35 -81.29 -69.05 23.90
CA ALA A 35 -80.45 -68.83 22.72
C ALA A 35 -80.76 -67.49 22.03
N ALA A 36 -82.04 -67.11 21.92
CA ALA A 36 -82.45 -65.84 21.32
C ALA A 36 -81.99 -64.62 22.14
N ILE A 37 -82.13 -64.68 23.47
CA ILE A 37 -81.66 -63.61 24.38
C ILE A 37 -80.17 -63.42 24.25
N ALA A 38 -79.41 -64.51 24.26
CA ALA A 38 -77.97 -64.41 24.19
C ALA A 38 -77.43 -64.03 22.81
N PHE A 39 -78.10 -64.44 21.73
CA PHE A 39 -77.82 -63.91 20.40
C PHE A 39 -78.10 -62.40 20.33
N GLY A 40 -79.21 -61.94 20.95
CA GLY A 40 -79.52 -60.52 21.09
C GLY A 40 -78.44 -59.75 21.86
N VAL A 41 -78.00 -60.27 23.01
CA VAL A 41 -76.90 -59.68 23.80
C VAL A 41 -75.58 -59.70 23.01
N MET A 42 -75.29 -60.76 22.26
CA MET A 42 -74.11 -60.86 21.40
C MET A 42 -74.11 -59.83 20.27
N ALA A 43 -75.24 -59.68 19.59
CA ALA A 43 -75.41 -58.69 18.54
C ALA A 43 -75.24 -57.28 19.10
N VAL A 44 -75.90 -56.96 20.22
CA VAL A 44 -75.80 -55.65 20.87
C VAL A 44 -74.37 -55.38 21.37
N MET A 45 -73.73 -56.32 22.07
CA MET A 45 -72.36 -56.16 22.55
C MET A 45 -71.36 -56.03 21.41
N SER A 46 -71.51 -56.80 20.34
CA SER A 46 -70.63 -56.70 19.15
C SER A 46 -70.82 -55.38 18.42
N ILE A 47 -72.05 -54.86 18.33
CA ILE A 47 -72.35 -53.53 17.78
C ILE A 47 -71.74 -52.45 18.68
N VAL A 48 -71.96 -52.50 19.99
CA VAL A 48 -71.41 -51.53 20.96
C VAL A 48 -69.89 -51.52 20.92
N ILE A 49 -69.25 -52.68 20.92
CA ILE A 49 -67.79 -52.79 20.87
C ILE A 49 -67.23 -52.42 19.50
N GLY A 50 -67.96 -52.70 18.42
CA GLY A 50 -67.65 -52.20 17.08
C GLY A 50 -67.69 -50.67 17.03
N ILE A 51 -68.70 -50.05 17.62
CA ILE A 51 -68.86 -48.59 17.71
C ILE A 51 -67.77 -47.98 18.58
N LEU A 52 -67.56 -48.49 19.80
CA LEU A 52 -66.54 -48.00 20.73
C LEU A 52 -65.12 -48.21 20.20
N GLY A 53 -64.84 -49.36 19.59
CA GLY A 53 -63.57 -49.65 18.94
C GLY A 53 -63.33 -48.74 17.74
N ASN A 54 -64.32 -48.58 16.86
CA ASN A 54 -64.19 -47.65 15.73
C ASN A 54 -63.97 -46.20 16.21
N ALA A 55 -64.68 -45.75 17.25
CA ALA A 55 -64.50 -44.44 17.85
C ALA A 55 -63.11 -44.27 18.49
N ALA A 56 -62.59 -45.30 19.17
CA ALA A 56 -61.29 -45.27 19.84
C ALA A 56 -60.09 -45.30 18.87
N PHE A 57 -60.20 -46.01 17.74
CA PHE A 57 -59.09 -46.15 16.77
C PHE A 57 -59.16 -45.17 15.58
N ARG A 58 -60.27 -44.45 15.40
CA ARG A 58 -60.40 -43.43 14.33
C ARG A 58 -59.31 -42.34 14.38
N PRO A 59 -58.89 -41.81 15.54
CA PRO A 59 -57.79 -40.84 15.61
C PRO A 59 -56.45 -41.39 15.10
N LEU A 60 -56.20 -42.69 15.28
CA LEU A 60 -54.96 -43.33 14.81
C LEU A 60 -54.85 -43.33 13.28
N ALA A 61 -55.96 -43.51 12.56
CA ALA A 61 -55.98 -43.45 11.10
C ALA A 61 -55.57 -42.06 10.57
N GLY A 62 -55.96 -41.00 11.28
CA GLY A 62 -55.55 -39.62 10.95
C GLY A 62 -54.06 -39.38 11.15
N ILE A 63 -53.48 -39.92 12.24
CA ILE A 63 -52.04 -39.84 12.51
C ILE A 63 -51.25 -40.63 11.45
N VAL A 64 -51.70 -41.83 11.07
CA VAL A 64 -51.05 -42.63 10.01
C VAL A 64 -51.07 -41.90 8.66
N ALA A 65 -52.21 -41.31 8.28
CA ALA A 65 -52.28 -40.52 7.04
C ALA A 65 -51.37 -39.29 7.08
N ALA A 66 -51.20 -38.66 8.25
CA ALA A 66 -50.26 -37.57 8.43
C ALA A 66 -48.80 -38.03 8.31
N LEU A 67 -48.47 -39.20 8.88
CA LEU A 67 -47.15 -39.82 8.75
C LEU A 67 -46.82 -40.18 7.30
N GLU A 68 -47.77 -40.73 6.54
CA GLU A 68 -47.57 -41.06 5.12
C GLU A 68 -47.28 -39.80 4.28
N LYS A 69 -47.98 -38.69 4.55
CA LYS A 69 -47.69 -37.40 3.91
C LYS A 69 -46.31 -36.86 4.29
N ALA A 70 -45.95 -36.94 5.57
CA ALA A 70 -44.63 -36.54 6.05
C ALA A 70 -43.51 -37.38 5.41
N ALA A 71 -43.70 -38.69 5.27
CA ALA A 71 -42.77 -39.59 4.57
C ALA A 71 -42.65 -39.26 3.08
N GLY A 72 -43.71 -38.72 2.47
CA GLY A 72 -43.70 -38.17 1.11
C GLY A 72 -43.00 -36.82 0.96
N GLY A 73 -42.41 -36.28 2.04
CA GLY A 73 -41.71 -34.98 2.03
C GLY A 73 -42.61 -33.80 2.41
N ASP A 74 -43.88 -34.02 2.76
CA ASP A 74 -44.76 -32.95 3.22
C ASP A 74 -44.59 -32.68 4.71
N LEU A 75 -43.66 -31.77 5.04
CA LEU A 75 -43.42 -31.36 6.42
C LEU A 75 -44.51 -30.40 6.95
N SER A 76 -45.38 -29.88 6.10
CA SER A 76 -46.48 -29.00 6.50
C SER A 76 -47.60 -29.73 7.24
N VAL A 77 -47.68 -31.05 7.10
CA VAL A 77 -48.78 -31.86 7.64
C VAL A 77 -48.84 -31.83 9.17
N ARG A 78 -50.06 -31.77 9.71
CA ARG A 78 -50.34 -31.85 11.15
C ARG A 78 -51.39 -32.93 11.42
N ALA A 79 -51.21 -33.64 12.53
CA ALA A 79 -52.17 -34.59 13.05
C ALA A 79 -53.21 -33.88 13.94
N ASP A 80 -54.46 -34.33 13.88
CA ASP A 80 -55.53 -33.83 14.75
C ASP A 80 -55.28 -34.24 16.21
N VAL A 81 -55.32 -33.26 17.10
CA VAL A 81 -55.06 -33.43 18.56
C VAL A 81 -56.37 -33.59 19.34
N SER A 82 -57.52 -33.67 18.65
CA SER A 82 -58.83 -33.83 19.27
C SER A 82 -58.94 -35.13 20.07
N GLY A 83 -59.31 -35.01 21.36
CA GLY A 83 -59.57 -36.14 22.27
C GLY A 83 -58.68 -36.13 23.52
N ASN A 84 -58.85 -37.15 24.37
CA ASN A 84 -58.04 -37.38 25.57
C ASN A 84 -57.37 -38.76 25.49
N GLY A 85 -56.16 -38.88 26.03
CA GLY A 85 -55.42 -40.16 26.09
C GLY A 85 -54.16 -40.21 25.21
N GLU A 86 -53.67 -41.42 24.95
CA GLU A 86 -52.38 -41.70 24.32
C GLU A 86 -52.29 -41.23 22.87
N PHE A 87 -53.40 -41.29 22.12
CA PHE A 87 -53.42 -40.84 20.72
C PHE A 87 -53.31 -39.32 20.59
N ALA A 88 -53.93 -38.55 21.49
CA ALA A 88 -53.78 -37.10 21.53
C ALA A 88 -52.33 -36.72 21.85
N ARG A 89 -51.71 -37.40 22.82
CA ARG A 89 -50.28 -37.22 23.15
C ARG A 89 -49.37 -37.58 21.97
N LEU A 90 -49.66 -38.66 21.24
CA LEU A 90 -48.93 -39.05 20.02
C LEU A 90 -49.07 -37.98 18.92
N ALA A 91 -50.28 -37.47 18.68
CA ALA A 91 -50.52 -36.40 17.72
C ALA A 91 -49.77 -35.11 18.10
N THR A 92 -49.75 -34.74 19.39
CA THR A 92 -48.95 -33.62 19.90
C THR A 92 -47.46 -33.83 19.63
N SER A 93 -46.90 -34.98 20.02
CA SER A 93 -45.47 -35.28 19.80
C SER A 93 -45.11 -35.30 18.32
N PHE A 94 -45.97 -35.85 17.46
CA PHE A 94 -45.80 -35.79 16.01
C PHE A 94 -45.77 -34.34 15.51
N ASN A 95 -46.73 -33.51 15.91
CA ASN A 95 -46.78 -32.10 15.50
C ASN A 95 -45.56 -31.31 15.98
N THR A 96 -45.05 -31.55 17.19
CA THR A 96 -43.81 -30.95 17.69
C THR A 96 -42.62 -31.36 16.82
N MET A 97 -42.47 -32.65 16.51
CA MET A 97 -41.41 -33.14 15.62
C MET A 97 -41.47 -32.48 14.24
N MET A 98 -42.67 -32.39 13.66
CA MET A 98 -42.85 -31.74 12.35
C MET A 98 -42.54 -30.24 12.40
N ALA A 99 -42.87 -29.55 13.50
CA ALA A 99 -42.52 -28.15 13.69
C ALA A 99 -40.99 -27.95 13.77
N ASP A 100 -40.29 -28.79 14.55
CA ASP A 100 -38.84 -28.75 14.67
C ASP A 100 -38.14 -29.07 13.34
N MET A 101 -38.64 -30.06 12.58
CA MET A 101 -38.14 -30.36 11.23
C MET A 101 -38.33 -29.18 10.27
N ASN A 102 -39.48 -28.51 10.28
CA ASN A 102 -39.69 -27.31 9.47
C ASN A 102 -38.70 -26.20 9.82
N LYS A 103 -38.51 -25.93 11.11
CA LYS A 103 -37.57 -24.92 11.58
C LYS A 103 -36.14 -25.24 11.14
N ALA A 104 -35.72 -26.50 11.30
CA ALA A 104 -34.41 -26.96 10.86
C ALA A 104 -34.22 -26.76 9.35
N MET A 105 -35.19 -27.17 8.52
CA MET A 105 -35.11 -27.00 7.05
C MET A 105 -35.03 -25.53 6.62
N ARG A 106 -35.77 -24.64 7.29
CA ARG A 106 -35.66 -23.18 7.05
C ARG A 106 -34.29 -22.64 7.41
N GLN A 107 -33.71 -23.08 8.53
CA GLN A 107 -32.34 -22.71 8.91
C GLN A 107 -31.32 -23.24 7.91
N PHE A 108 -31.50 -24.47 7.40
CA PHE A 108 -30.62 -25.03 6.36
C PHE A 108 -30.61 -24.20 5.08
N PHE A 109 -31.77 -23.77 4.58
CA PHE A 109 -31.84 -22.86 3.41
C PHE A 109 -31.08 -21.57 3.66
N SER A 110 -31.30 -20.94 4.82
CA SER A 110 -30.62 -19.68 5.16
C SER A 110 -29.09 -19.83 5.23
N VAL A 111 -28.59 -20.95 5.77
CA VAL A 111 -27.15 -21.23 5.81
C VAL A 111 -26.61 -21.49 4.41
N ALA A 112 -27.32 -22.24 3.59
CA ALA A 112 -26.93 -22.53 2.21
C ALA A 112 -26.80 -21.24 1.36
N ASP A 113 -27.76 -20.32 1.48
CA ASP A 113 -27.68 -19.01 0.81
C ASP A 113 -26.48 -18.19 1.30
N THR A 114 -26.22 -18.17 2.61
CA THR A 114 -25.06 -17.45 3.18
C THR A 114 -23.73 -18.01 2.63
N VAL A 115 -23.63 -19.34 2.49
CA VAL A 115 -22.45 -19.98 1.91
C VAL A 115 -22.32 -19.63 0.42
N ARG A 116 -23.43 -19.58 -0.32
CA ARG A 116 -23.45 -19.16 -1.74
C ARG A 116 -22.88 -17.75 -1.90
N ASP A 117 -23.32 -16.81 -1.09
CA ASP A 117 -22.87 -15.42 -1.15
C ASP A 117 -21.39 -15.30 -0.79
N SER A 118 -20.95 -16.06 0.22
CA SER A 118 -19.54 -16.15 0.61
C SER A 118 -18.68 -16.68 -0.54
N VAL A 119 -19.14 -17.69 -1.28
CA VAL A 119 -18.47 -18.21 -2.48
C VAL A 119 -18.34 -17.13 -3.56
N GLY A 120 -19.40 -16.35 -3.79
CA GLY A 120 -19.38 -15.23 -4.73
C GLY A 120 -18.35 -14.17 -4.36
N LEU A 121 -18.28 -13.81 -3.07
CA LEU A 121 -17.29 -12.86 -2.54
C LEU A 121 -15.86 -13.40 -2.72
N VAL A 122 -15.59 -14.65 -2.32
CA VAL A 122 -14.26 -15.26 -2.46
C VAL A 122 -13.81 -15.28 -3.92
N ARG A 123 -14.72 -15.59 -4.86
CA ARG A 123 -14.40 -15.55 -6.29
C ARG A 123 -14.01 -14.14 -6.75
N SER A 124 -14.81 -13.13 -6.41
CA SER A 124 -14.52 -11.72 -6.75
C SER A 124 -13.16 -11.27 -6.21
N THR A 125 -12.86 -11.58 -4.94
CA THR A 125 -11.57 -11.27 -4.31
C THR A 125 -10.42 -12.03 -4.99
N THR A 126 -10.65 -13.28 -5.40
CA THR A 126 -9.65 -14.09 -6.10
C THR A 126 -9.32 -13.53 -7.48
N ASP A 127 -10.32 -13.09 -8.23
CA ASP A 127 -10.14 -12.45 -9.54
C ASP A 127 -9.36 -11.13 -9.40
N ALA A 128 -9.68 -10.31 -8.38
CA ALA A 128 -8.92 -9.09 -8.07
C ALA A 128 -7.47 -9.39 -7.68
N MET A 129 -7.23 -10.46 -6.91
CA MET A 129 -5.89 -10.91 -6.54
C MET A 129 -5.07 -11.37 -7.75
N ALA A 130 -5.69 -12.05 -8.72
CA ALA A 130 -5.02 -12.45 -9.96
C ALA A 130 -4.61 -11.23 -10.79
N SER A 131 -5.49 -10.24 -10.95
CA SER A 131 -5.18 -8.98 -11.64
C SER A 131 -4.03 -8.22 -10.95
N ALA A 132 -4.06 -8.13 -9.62
CA ALA A 132 -2.99 -7.47 -8.87
C ALA A 132 -1.64 -8.21 -8.99
N ALA A 133 -1.67 -9.55 -9.11
CA ALA A 133 -0.47 -10.34 -9.33
C ALA A 133 0.15 -10.05 -10.71
N GLU A 134 -0.66 -9.86 -11.75
CA GLU A 134 -0.19 -9.43 -13.08
C GLU A 134 0.44 -8.04 -13.04
N ASP A 135 -0.16 -7.09 -12.33
CA ASP A 135 0.41 -5.74 -12.14
C ASP A 135 1.78 -5.79 -11.44
N VAL A 136 1.90 -6.59 -10.38
CA VAL A 136 3.18 -6.80 -9.69
C VAL A 136 4.21 -7.45 -10.63
N ALA A 137 3.81 -8.38 -11.50
CA ALA A 137 4.71 -8.98 -12.49
C ALA A 137 5.27 -7.93 -13.46
N MET A 138 4.41 -7.05 -13.98
CA MET A 138 4.83 -5.97 -14.89
C MET A 138 5.77 -4.99 -14.20
N GLN A 139 5.46 -4.61 -12.95
CA GLN A 139 6.30 -3.72 -12.18
C GLN A 139 7.67 -4.37 -11.88
N ALA A 140 7.68 -5.65 -11.50
CA ALA A 140 8.92 -6.41 -11.29
C ALA A 140 9.79 -6.43 -12.55
N GLY A 141 9.20 -6.63 -13.73
CA GLY A 141 9.91 -6.56 -15.00
C GLY A 141 10.52 -5.18 -15.27
N THR A 142 9.80 -4.10 -14.95
CA THR A 142 10.32 -2.72 -15.10
C THR A 142 11.51 -2.45 -14.18
N ILE A 143 11.43 -2.92 -12.92
CA ILE A 143 12.53 -2.78 -11.96
C ILE A 143 13.74 -3.61 -12.42
N ALA A 144 13.52 -4.78 -13.05
CA ALA A 144 14.61 -5.61 -13.56
C ALA A 144 15.41 -4.86 -14.64
N THR A 145 14.73 -4.27 -15.62
CA THR A 145 15.36 -3.45 -16.66
C THR A 145 16.13 -2.27 -16.07
N ALA A 146 15.52 -1.53 -15.13
CA ALA A 146 16.18 -0.40 -14.47
C ALA A 146 17.42 -0.85 -13.68
N SER A 147 17.39 -2.05 -13.10
CA SER A 147 18.54 -2.64 -12.40
C SER A 147 19.66 -3.00 -13.37
N GLU A 148 19.34 -3.59 -14.53
CA GLU A 148 20.35 -3.86 -15.57
C GLU A 148 21.01 -2.56 -16.07
N GLU A 149 20.24 -1.51 -16.34
CA GLU A 149 20.76 -0.20 -16.72
C GLU A 149 21.64 0.44 -15.63
N MET A 150 21.24 0.32 -14.37
CA MET A 150 22.02 0.79 -13.23
C MET A 150 23.34 0.03 -13.09
N SER A 151 23.34 -1.30 -13.27
CA SER A 151 24.57 -2.10 -13.24
C SER A 151 25.52 -1.70 -14.37
N ALA A 152 25.00 -1.47 -15.57
CA ALA A 152 25.81 -1.02 -16.71
C ALA A 152 26.44 0.35 -16.42
N THR A 153 25.64 1.29 -15.90
CA THR A 153 26.08 2.65 -15.56
C THR A 153 27.13 2.65 -14.45
N SER A 154 26.95 1.86 -13.39
CA SER A 154 27.96 1.71 -12.34
C SER A 154 29.27 1.13 -12.89
N GLY A 155 29.19 0.18 -13.82
CA GLY A 155 30.36 -0.33 -14.53
C GLY A 155 31.09 0.74 -15.37
N ASP A 156 30.34 1.64 -16.03
CA ASP A 156 30.90 2.80 -16.73
C ASP A 156 31.56 3.80 -15.78
N ILE A 157 30.95 4.07 -14.62
CA ILE A 157 31.52 4.95 -13.59
C ILE A 157 32.85 4.38 -13.09
N ALA A 158 32.91 3.09 -12.77
CA ALA A 158 34.14 2.44 -12.33
C ALA A 158 35.26 2.55 -13.38
N ARG A 159 34.94 2.34 -14.67
CA ARG A 159 35.90 2.55 -15.78
C ARG A 159 36.37 4.00 -15.86
N ASN A 160 35.46 4.96 -15.73
CA ASN A 160 35.81 6.38 -15.76
C ASN A 160 36.71 6.78 -14.59
N CYS A 161 36.49 6.20 -13.40
CA CYS A 161 37.39 6.38 -12.27
C CYS A 161 38.80 5.85 -12.56
N LEU A 162 38.95 4.69 -13.21
CA LEU A 162 40.25 4.17 -13.62
C LEU A 162 40.98 5.13 -14.58
N TYR A 163 40.27 5.64 -15.59
CA TYR A 163 40.84 6.63 -16.52
C TYR A 163 41.22 7.95 -15.83
N ALA A 164 40.40 8.41 -14.88
CA ALA A 164 40.67 9.60 -14.09
C ALA A 164 41.90 9.41 -13.19
N ALA A 165 42.05 8.23 -12.57
CA ALA A 165 43.21 7.89 -11.75
C ALA A 165 44.50 7.86 -12.58
N GLU A 166 44.47 7.27 -13.78
CA GLU A 166 45.62 7.30 -14.70
C GLU A 166 45.99 8.73 -15.12
N SER A 167 44.98 9.57 -15.37
CA SER A 167 45.19 10.98 -15.72
C SER A 167 45.77 11.79 -14.55
N ALA A 168 45.31 11.53 -13.33
CA ALA A 168 45.86 12.13 -12.11
C ALA A 168 47.32 11.71 -11.91
N GLN A 169 47.65 10.44 -12.14
CA GLN A 169 49.04 9.95 -12.06
C GLN A 169 49.95 10.67 -13.07
N LYS A 170 49.51 10.82 -14.33
CA LYS A 170 50.27 11.59 -15.34
C LYS A 170 50.45 13.05 -14.94
N ALA A 171 49.42 13.67 -14.36
CA ALA A 171 49.50 15.05 -13.86
C ALA A 171 50.50 15.17 -12.70
N THR A 172 50.56 14.19 -11.79
CA THR A 172 51.56 14.11 -10.72
C THR A 172 52.98 14.05 -11.28
N GLU A 173 53.24 13.17 -12.26
CA GLU A 173 54.55 13.05 -12.92
C GLU A 173 54.97 14.36 -13.60
N GLN A 174 54.05 15.01 -14.32
CA GLN A 174 54.30 16.29 -14.99
C GLN A 174 54.58 17.42 -13.99
N THR A 175 53.83 17.46 -12.87
CA THR A 175 54.02 18.50 -11.85
C THR A 175 55.32 18.29 -11.09
N HIS A 176 55.71 17.05 -10.79
CA HIS A 176 57.03 16.72 -10.24
C HIS A 176 58.17 17.17 -11.16
N SER A 177 58.09 16.82 -12.45
CA SER A 177 59.08 17.27 -13.44
C SER A 177 59.15 18.79 -13.55
N GLY A 178 58.00 19.48 -13.47
CA GLY A 178 57.94 20.94 -13.43
C GLY A 178 58.59 21.52 -12.18
N SER A 179 58.38 20.90 -11.01
CA SER A 179 58.99 21.32 -9.74
C SER A 179 60.51 21.20 -9.80
N ASP A 180 61.04 20.10 -10.34
CA ASP A 180 62.48 19.90 -10.54
C ASP A 180 63.10 20.97 -11.46
N LEU A 181 62.39 21.34 -12.54
CA LEU A 181 62.80 22.39 -13.48
C LEU A 181 62.85 23.77 -12.81
N VAL A 182 61.83 24.10 -12.01
CA VAL A 182 61.76 25.37 -11.26
C VAL A 182 62.88 25.42 -10.22
N GLN A 183 63.10 24.33 -9.48
CA GLN A 183 64.17 24.25 -8.49
C GLN A 183 65.56 24.35 -9.13
N GLY A 184 65.74 23.75 -10.32
CA GLY A 184 66.95 23.93 -11.13
C GLY A 184 67.16 25.38 -11.58
N SER A 185 66.08 26.05 -11.99
CA SER A 185 66.11 27.48 -12.39
C SER A 185 66.50 28.39 -11.23
N ALA A 186 66.00 28.12 -10.01
CA ALA A 186 66.37 28.87 -8.82
C ALA A 186 67.88 28.76 -8.50
N ARG A 187 68.43 27.55 -8.61
CA ARG A 187 69.90 27.33 -8.46
C ARG A 187 70.69 28.06 -9.54
N LEU A 188 70.18 28.11 -10.78
CA LEU A 188 70.83 28.82 -11.87
C LEU A 188 70.86 30.34 -11.62
N MET A 189 69.75 30.91 -11.14
CA MET A 189 69.68 32.32 -10.74
C MET A 189 70.68 32.65 -9.62
N GLU A 190 70.78 31.80 -8.60
CA GLU A 190 71.76 31.99 -7.52
C GLU A 190 73.20 31.99 -8.06
N ASN A 191 73.53 31.08 -8.98
CA ASN A 191 74.84 31.06 -9.65
C ASN A 191 75.09 32.33 -10.49
N ILE A 192 74.06 32.85 -11.16
CA ILE A 192 74.15 34.12 -11.91
C ILE A 192 74.41 35.28 -10.94
N ALA A 193 73.70 35.37 -9.81
CA ALA A 193 73.93 36.41 -8.80
C ALA A 193 75.38 36.40 -8.30
N GLN A 194 75.93 35.22 -8.00
CA GLN A 194 77.31 35.06 -7.58
C GLN A 194 78.30 35.52 -8.65
N ARG A 195 78.06 35.18 -9.92
CA ARG A 195 78.90 35.59 -11.06
C ARG A 195 78.85 37.09 -11.33
N VAL A 196 77.67 37.71 -11.25
CA VAL A 196 77.51 39.17 -11.42
C VAL A 196 78.24 39.89 -10.28
N ASN A 197 78.11 39.42 -9.04
CA ASN A 197 78.81 40.00 -7.89
C ASN A 197 80.33 39.87 -8.00
N ALA A 198 80.85 38.72 -8.46
CA ALA A 198 82.28 38.54 -8.72
C ALA A 198 82.80 39.46 -9.83
N THR A 199 82.01 39.66 -10.89
CA THR A 199 82.33 40.60 -11.97
C THR A 199 82.36 42.04 -11.45
N SER A 200 81.38 42.43 -10.62
CA SER A 200 81.29 43.76 -10.01
C SER A 200 82.55 44.10 -9.21
N LYS A 201 83.03 43.18 -8.36
CA LYS A 201 84.31 43.34 -7.63
C LYS A 201 85.52 43.51 -8.55
N THR A 202 85.53 42.85 -9.70
CA THR A 202 86.62 42.96 -10.68
C THR A 202 86.64 44.33 -11.33
N VAL A 203 85.46 44.86 -11.69
CA VAL A 203 85.30 46.21 -12.26
C VAL A 203 85.61 47.29 -11.23
N GLU A 204 85.18 47.11 -9.98
CA GLU A 204 85.53 47.98 -8.86
C GLU A 204 87.06 48.07 -8.67
N GLY A 205 87.75 46.92 -8.76
CA GLY A 205 89.21 46.87 -8.76
C GLY A 205 89.86 47.61 -9.95
N LEU A 206 89.22 47.63 -11.12
CA LEU A 206 89.67 48.44 -12.27
C LEU A 206 89.46 49.94 -12.03
N GLY A 207 88.35 50.32 -11.39
CA GLY A 207 88.11 51.70 -10.94
C GLY A 207 89.21 52.19 -10.01
N GLN A 208 89.54 51.41 -8.97
CA GLN A 208 90.62 51.73 -8.03
C GLN A 208 91.99 51.87 -8.72
N ARG A 209 92.32 51.00 -9.69
CA ARG A 209 93.55 51.12 -10.47
C ARG A 209 93.54 52.37 -11.36
N SER A 210 92.39 52.73 -11.91
CA SER A 210 92.23 53.96 -12.71
C SER A 210 92.43 55.21 -11.85
N ASP A 211 91.96 55.21 -10.60
CA ASP A 211 92.21 56.29 -9.62
C ASP A 211 93.71 56.45 -9.32
N GLN A 212 94.41 55.33 -9.13
CA GLN A 212 95.87 55.34 -8.94
C GLN A 212 96.60 55.90 -10.16
N ILE A 213 96.19 55.52 -11.37
CA ILE A 213 96.76 56.07 -12.61
C ILE A 213 96.45 57.58 -12.71
N GLY A 214 95.23 58.00 -12.38
CA GLY A 214 94.86 59.42 -12.36
C GLY A 214 95.74 60.25 -11.43
N ALA A 215 96.07 59.74 -10.24
CA ALA A 215 97.00 60.39 -9.31
C ALA A 215 98.43 60.49 -9.88
N ILE A 216 98.91 59.44 -10.56
CA ILE A 216 100.22 59.45 -11.23
C ILE A 216 100.22 60.48 -12.37
N VAL A 217 99.18 60.52 -13.19
CA VAL A 217 99.06 61.47 -14.32
C VAL A 217 99.04 62.91 -13.81
N ASN A 218 98.35 63.20 -12.71
CA ASN A 218 98.40 64.51 -12.05
C ASN A 218 99.82 64.86 -11.57
N THR A 219 100.53 63.88 -10.98
CA THR A 219 101.93 64.10 -10.56
C THR A 219 102.85 64.39 -11.75
N ILE A 220 102.67 63.71 -12.89
CA ILE A 220 103.44 63.97 -14.11
C ILE A 220 103.10 65.36 -14.67
N GLN A 221 101.82 65.75 -14.63
CA GLN A 221 101.38 67.09 -15.01
C GLN A 221 102.07 68.17 -14.17
N ASP A 222 102.10 68.00 -12.84
CA ASP A 222 102.78 68.91 -11.92
C ASP A 222 104.29 68.99 -12.21
N ILE A 223 104.94 67.85 -12.49
CA ILE A 223 106.36 67.80 -12.87
C ILE A 223 106.58 68.52 -14.22
N ALA A 224 105.71 68.32 -15.20
CA ALA A 224 105.80 68.97 -16.51
C ALA A 224 105.64 70.50 -16.38
N ASP A 225 104.69 70.97 -15.56
CA ASP A 225 104.49 72.40 -15.31
C ASP A 225 105.67 73.02 -14.53
N GLN A 226 106.23 72.30 -13.55
CA GLN A 226 107.48 72.71 -12.88
C GLN A 226 108.66 72.76 -13.85
N THR A 227 108.78 71.76 -14.74
CA THR A 227 109.84 71.69 -15.76
C THR A 227 109.71 72.85 -16.75
N ASN A 228 108.48 73.19 -17.15
CA ASN A 228 108.19 74.34 -18.01
C ASN A 228 108.59 75.66 -17.35
N LEU A 229 108.30 75.84 -16.06
CA LEU A 229 108.72 77.00 -15.28
C LEU A 229 110.24 77.09 -15.11
N LEU A 230 110.90 75.96 -14.83
CA LEU A 230 112.36 75.88 -14.73
C LEU A 230 113.03 76.21 -16.08
N ALA A 231 112.50 75.68 -17.18
CA ALA A 231 112.96 75.94 -18.53
C ALA A 231 112.77 77.42 -18.92
N LEU A 232 111.64 78.03 -18.55
CA LEU A 232 111.40 79.45 -18.74
C LEU A 232 112.42 80.31 -17.97
N ASN A 233 112.67 80.00 -16.71
CA ASN A 233 113.68 80.69 -15.90
C ASN A 233 115.09 80.54 -16.50
N ALA A 234 115.43 79.35 -17.00
CA ALA A 234 116.70 79.10 -17.68
C ALA A 234 116.82 79.86 -19.01
N ALA A 235 115.74 79.96 -19.79
CA ALA A 235 115.70 80.73 -21.03
C ALA A 235 115.86 82.24 -20.77
N ILE A 236 115.23 82.77 -19.71
CA ILE A 236 115.40 84.16 -19.26
C ILE A 236 116.86 84.42 -18.87
N GLU A 237 117.48 83.56 -18.08
CA GLU A 237 118.87 83.76 -17.63
C GLU A 237 119.87 83.57 -18.79
N ALA A 238 119.58 82.67 -19.73
CA ALA A 238 120.37 82.51 -20.95
C ALA A 238 120.29 83.74 -21.87
N ALA A 239 119.11 84.36 -22.00
CA ALA A 239 118.95 85.64 -22.71
C ALA A 239 119.70 86.78 -22.01
N ARG A 240 119.76 86.76 -20.67
CA ARG A 240 120.48 87.73 -19.84
C ARG A 240 122.01 87.64 -20.00
N ALA A 241 122.54 86.46 -20.29
CA ALA A 241 123.96 86.20 -20.54
C ALA A 241 124.44 86.58 -21.97
N GLY A 242 123.55 87.05 -22.84
CA GLY A 242 123.89 87.52 -24.20
C GLY A 242 124.49 86.44 -25.10
N GLU A 243 125.54 86.75 -25.86
CA GLU A 243 126.18 85.81 -26.81
C GLU A 243 126.76 84.54 -26.14
N GLN A 244 127.15 84.60 -24.86
CA GLN A 244 127.68 83.45 -24.11
C GLN A 244 126.57 82.46 -23.68
N GLY A 245 125.31 82.89 -23.60
CA GLY A 245 124.16 82.08 -23.20
C GLY A 245 123.43 81.39 -24.35
N ARG A 246 123.85 81.61 -25.60
CA ARG A 246 123.11 81.25 -26.81
C ARG A 246 122.87 79.75 -26.97
N GLY A 247 123.85 78.91 -26.60
CA GLY A 247 123.70 77.45 -26.58
C GLY A 247 122.76 76.96 -25.47
N PHE A 248 122.78 77.62 -24.30
CA PHE A 248 121.86 77.32 -23.19
C PHE A 248 120.42 77.75 -23.50
N ALA A 249 120.21 78.86 -24.21
CA ALA A 249 118.89 79.31 -24.62
C ALA A 249 118.18 78.29 -25.52
N VAL A 250 118.89 77.70 -26.48
CA VAL A 250 118.32 76.65 -27.37
C VAL A 250 117.92 75.41 -26.58
N VAL A 251 118.74 74.97 -25.63
CA VAL A 251 118.41 73.82 -24.76
C VAL A 251 117.22 74.15 -23.86
N ALA A 252 117.16 75.35 -23.29
CA ALA A 252 116.04 75.79 -22.46
C ALA A 252 114.72 75.84 -23.23
N ASP A 253 114.71 76.35 -24.47
CA ASP A 253 113.53 76.36 -25.34
C ASP A 253 113.09 74.94 -25.75
N GLU A 254 114.03 74.02 -26.00
CA GLU A 254 113.70 72.62 -26.32
C GLU A 254 113.11 71.89 -25.10
N VAL A 255 113.65 72.12 -23.89
CA VAL A 255 113.09 71.59 -22.63
C VAL A 255 111.70 72.18 -22.37
N ARG A 256 111.49 73.47 -22.67
CA ARG A 256 110.19 74.14 -22.56
C ARG A 256 109.17 73.52 -23.51
N ALA A 257 109.53 73.32 -24.78
CA ALA A 257 108.68 72.68 -25.78
C ALA A 257 108.36 71.22 -25.41
N LEU A 258 109.32 70.48 -24.83
CA LEU A 258 109.10 69.13 -24.33
C LEU A 258 108.15 69.10 -23.13
N ALA A 259 108.29 70.05 -22.20
CA ALA A 259 107.40 70.20 -21.05
C ALA A 259 105.96 70.55 -21.49
N GLU A 260 105.79 71.48 -22.43
CA GLU A 260 104.48 71.80 -23.02
C GLU A 260 103.84 70.59 -23.73
N ARG A 261 104.62 69.82 -24.50
CA ARG A 261 104.15 68.56 -25.11
C ARG A 261 103.76 67.52 -24.06
N THR A 262 104.51 67.42 -22.97
CA THR A 262 104.23 66.51 -21.85
C THR A 262 102.92 66.90 -21.18
N THR A 263 102.73 68.17 -20.83
CA THR A 263 101.49 68.73 -20.27
C THR A 263 100.27 68.48 -21.17
N LYS A 264 100.43 68.61 -22.49
CA LYS A 264 99.34 68.30 -23.42
C LYS A 264 98.98 66.80 -23.40
N ALA A 265 99.98 65.93 -23.46
CA ALA A 265 99.77 64.49 -23.42
C ALA A 265 99.17 64.01 -22.09
N THR A 266 99.61 64.54 -20.95
CA THR A 266 99.04 64.22 -19.64
C THR A 266 97.61 64.71 -19.50
N LYS A 267 97.23 65.85 -20.08
CA LYS A 267 95.81 66.28 -20.13
C LYS A 267 94.94 65.33 -20.95
N GLU A 268 95.43 64.87 -22.10
CA GLU A 268 94.71 63.87 -22.92
C GLU A 268 94.56 62.54 -22.16
N ILE A 269 95.62 62.06 -21.50
CA ILE A 269 95.57 60.86 -20.64
C ILE A 269 94.62 61.06 -19.47
N ALA A 270 94.65 62.20 -18.78
CA ALA A 270 93.76 62.49 -17.66
C ALA A 270 92.29 62.49 -18.09
N SER A 271 91.98 62.99 -19.29
CA SER A 271 90.64 62.90 -19.87
C SER A 271 90.23 61.45 -20.12
N MET A 272 91.11 60.62 -20.69
CA MET A 272 90.84 59.19 -20.90
C MET A 272 90.62 58.44 -19.59
N ILE A 273 91.42 58.72 -18.56
CA ILE A 273 91.27 58.11 -17.23
C ILE A 273 89.94 58.52 -16.59
N LYS A 274 89.52 59.79 -16.71
CA LYS A 274 88.20 60.22 -16.25
C LYS A 274 87.05 59.49 -16.96
N SER A 275 87.16 59.27 -18.27
CA SER A 275 86.18 58.47 -19.02
C SER A 275 86.15 57.02 -18.53
N ILE A 276 87.31 56.39 -18.33
CA ILE A 276 87.40 55.02 -17.79
C ILE A 276 86.76 54.95 -16.40
N GLN A 277 87.06 55.90 -15.50
CA GLN A 277 86.45 55.98 -14.17
C GLN A 277 84.92 56.05 -14.25
N ALA A 278 84.39 56.94 -15.09
CA ALA A 278 82.94 57.08 -15.28
C ALA A 278 82.29 55.81 -15.86
N GLU A 279 82.91 55.18 -16.86
CA GLU A 279 82.44 53.92 -17.45
C GLU A 279 82.49 52.77 -16.44
N THR A 280 83.55 52.67 -15.63
CA THR A 280 83.65 51.66 -14.56
C THR A 280 82.58 51.85 -13.49
N GLN A 281 82.30 53.09 -13.08
CA GLN A 281 81.23 53.37 -12.11
C GLN A 281 79.86 52.98 -12.69
N SER A 282 79.58 53.38 -13.92
CA SER A 282 78.33 53.00 -14.60
C SER A 282 78.18 51.48 -14.70
N ALA A 283 79.27 50.74 -14.98
CA ALA A 283 79.25 49.29 -15.04
C ALA A 283 78.99 48.66 -13.65
N VAL A 284 79.55 49.21 -12.57
CA VAL A 284 79.28 48.76 -11.19
C VAL A 284 77.80 48.98 -10.84
N ASP A 285 77.23 50.15 -11.17
CA ASP A 285 75.83 50.47 -10.91
C ASP A 285 74.89 49.51 -11.67
N SER A 286 75.14 49.28 -12.97
CA SER A 286 74.37 48.30 -13.76
C SER A 286 74.49 46.87 -13.24
N MET A 287 75.66 46.48 -12.71
CA MET A 287 75.81 45.16 -12.08
C MET A 287 75.05 45.06 -10.76
N ALA A 288 74.97 46.14 -9.97
CA ALA A 288 74.18 46.19 -8.75
C ALA A 288 72.68 46.02 -9.05
N GLU A 289 72.17 46.71 -10.07
CA GLU A 289 70.81 46.52 -10.60
C GLU A 289 70.60 45.07 -11.07
N GLY A 290 71.56 44.51 -11.79
CA GLY A 290 71.53 43.11 -12.24
C GLY A 290 71.40 42.11 -11.09
N VAL A 291 72.11 42.32 -9.98
CA VAL A 291 71.95 41.49 -8.76
C VAL A 291 70.55 41.62 -8.17
N GLN A 292 69.96 42.82 -8.17
CA GLN A 292 68.61 43.04 -7.67
C GLN A 292 67.56 42.32 -8.53
N GLU A 293 67.68 42.38 -9.86
CA GLU A 293 66.79 41.67 -10.78
C GLU A 293 66.90 40.15 -10.64
N VAL A 294 68.12 39.62 -10.46
CA VAL A 294 68.30 38.18 -10.20
C VAL A 294 67.65 37.76 -8.88
N ARG A 295 67.79 38.55 -7.81
CA ARG A 295 67.09 38.28 -6.53
C ARG A 295 65.57 38.24 -6.71
N ARG A 296 65.01 39.17 -7.49
CA ARG A 296 63.60 39.17 -7.83
C ARG A 296 63.21 37.92 -8.62
N GLY A 297 64.01 37.52 -9.60
CA GLY A 297 63.84 36.28 -10.36
C GLY A 297 63.86 35.02 -9.48
N THR A 298 64.79 34.93 -8.52
CA THR A 298 64.85 33.83 -7.55
C THR A 298 63.58 33.79 -6.69
N SER A 299 63.10 34.94 -6.22
CA SER A 299 61.86 35.02 -5.43
C SER A 299 60.64 34.55 -6.22
N GLU A 300 60.49 34.96 -7.47
CA GLU A 300 59.37 34.52 -8.33
C GLU A 300 59.46 33.03 -8.68
N THR A 301 60.67 32.51 -8.85
CA THR A 301 60.91 31.08 -9.05
C THR A 301 60.51 30.27 -7.81
N SER A 302 60.84 30.76 -6.61
CA SER A 302 60.42 30.14 -5.34
C SER A 302 58.89 30.07 -5.22
N ARG A 303 58.19 31.18 -5.49
CA ARG A 303 56.72 31.23 -5.50
C ARG A 303 56.10 30.28 -6.52
N SER A 304 56.74 30.11 -7.67
CA SER A 304 56.31 29.14 -8.68
C SER A 304 56.47 27.70 -8.17
N GLY A 305 57.52 27.41 -7.39
CA GLY A 305 57.73 26.12 -6.73
C GLY A 305 56.64 25.81 -5.71
N GLU A 306 56.31 26.76 -4.83
CA GLU A 306 55.22 26.65 -3.86
C GLU A 306 53.87 26.36 -4.55
N ALA A 307 53.58 27.04 -5.66
CA ALA A 307 52.36 26.80 -6.42
C ALA A 307 52.29 25.37 -7.01
N LEU A 308 53.42 24.80 -7.43
CA LEU A 308 53.49 23.42 -7.92
C LEU A 308 53.30 22.40 -6.78
N GLU A 309 53.81 22.68 -5.59
CA GLU A 309 53.55 21.86 -4.39
C GLU A 309 52.07 21.85 -4.01
N ASP A 310 51.40 23.00 -4.08
CA ASP A 310 49.96 23.11 -3.86
C ASP A 310 49.16 22.30 -4.90
N ILE A 311 49.57 22.35 -6.18
CA ILE A 311 48.96 21.55 -7.25
C ILE A 311 49.12 20.04 -6.96
N LEU A 312 50.31 19.59 -6.55
CA LEU A 312 50.55 18.19 -6.16
C LEU A 312 49.63 17.76 -5.02
N SER A 313 49.49 18.60 -3.99
CA SER A 313 48.56 18.34 -2.88
C SER A 313 47.11 18.15 -3.36
N LYS A 314 46.66 19.00 -4.30
CA LYS A 314 45.31 18.92 -4.88
C LYS A 314 45.11 17.69 -5.76
N ILE A 315 46.11 17.27 -6.52
CA ILE A 315 46.06 16.04 -7.33
C ILE A 315 45.94 14.80 -6.42
N ASN A 316 46.66 14.79 -5.28
CA ASN A 316 46.56 13.70 -4.30
C ASN A 316 45.16 13.63 -3.68
N GLU A 317 44.57 14.78 -3.31
CA GLU A 317 43.19 14.86 -2.81
C GLU A 317 42.19 14.32 -3.85
N LEU A 318 42.34 14.72 -5.11
CA LEU A 318 41.52 14.25 -6.23
C LEU A 318 41.65 12.73 -6.46
N THR A 319 42.86 12.18 -6.31
CA THR A 319 43.10 10.73 -6.41
C THR A 319 42.35 9.95 -5.33
N MET A 320 42.32 10.46 -4.10
CA MET A 320 41.53 9.86 -3.02
C MET A 320 40.03 9.89 -3.32
N GLN A 321 39.52 11.01 -3.83
CA GLN A 321 38.10 11.13 -4.21
C GLN A 321 37.73 10.16 -5.34
N ILE A 322 38.59 10.02 -6.36
CA ILE A 322 38.38 9.04 -7.44
C ILE A 322 38.28 7.63 -6.88
N SER A 323 39.14 7.26 -5.93
CA SER A 323 39.09 5.95 -5.28
C SER A 323 37.78 5.74 -4.53
N GLN A 324 37.26 6.76 -3.83
CA GLN A 324 35.97 6.67 -3.14
C GLN A 324 34.80 6.49 -4.11
N VAL A 325 34.80 7.20 -5.23
CA VAL A 325 33.77 7.05 -6.27
C VAL A 325 33.82 5.66 -6.91
N ALA A 326 35.02 5.12 -7.13
CA ALA A 326 35.18 3.75 -7.64
C ALA A 326 34.59 2.71 -6.67
N THR A 327 34.92 2.81 -5.38
CA THR A 327 34.34 1.93 -4.35
C THR A 327 32.82 2.06 -4.28
N ALA A 328 32.28 3.27 -4.33
CA ALA A 328 30.82 3.48 -4.34
C ALA A 328 30.15 2.85 -5.57
N ALA A 329 30.80 2.89 -6.74
CA ALA A 329 30.30 2.24 -7.95
C ALA A 329 30.32 0.70 -7.84
N GLU A 330 31.33 0.12 -7.20
CA GLU A 330 31.37 -1.32 -6.90
C GLU A 330 30.26 -1.74 -5.92
N GLU A 331 30.05 -0.98 -4.84
CA GLU A 331 28.95 -1.20 -3.89
C GLU A 331 27.58 -1.09 -4.55
N GLN A 332 27.40 -0.10 -5.45
CA GLN A 332 26.17 0.06 -6.21
C GLN A 332 25.92 -1.14 -7.13
N THR A 333 26.97 -1.69 -7.75
CA THR A 333 26.88 -2.91 -8.58
C THR A 333 26.46 -4.11 -7.73
N ALA A 334 27.06 -4.30 -6.55
CA ALA A 334 26.67 -5.37 -5.63
C ALA A 334 25.21 -5.26 -5.18
N THR A 335 24.76 -4.05 -4.81
CA THR A 335 23.37 -3.76 -4.44
C THR A 335 22.40 -4.06 -5.58
N THR A 336 22.81 -3.75 -6.82
CA THR A 336 22.00 -4.00 -8.01
C THR A 336 21.82 -5.50 -8.27
N HIS A 337 22.83 -6.32 -7.99
CA HIS A 337 22.71 -7.77 -8.02
C HIS A 337 21.74 -8.31 -6.96
N GLU A 338 21.76 -7.75 -5.75
CA GLU A 338 20.78 -8.11 -4.71
C GLU A 338 19.35 -7.73 -5.12
N ILE A 339 19.15 -6.56 -5.71
CA ILE A 339 17.85 -6.14 -6.24
C ILE A 339 17.38 -7.14 -7.30
N THR A 340 18.24 -7.54 -8.22
CA THR A 340 17.92 -8.52 -9.28
C THR A 340 17.49 -9.87 -8.68
N ASN A 341 18.19 -10.35 -7.65
CA ASN A 341 17.80 -11.58 -6.94
C ASN A 341 16.45 -11.43 -6.23
N ASN A 342 16.20 -10.28 -5.61
CA ASN A 342 14.93 -9.99 -4.96
C ASN A 342 13.77 -9.96 -5.96
N ILE A 343 13.99 -9.43 -7.17
CA ILE A 343 13.00 -9.44 -8.24
C ILE A 343 12.67 -10.87 -8.66
N GLN A 344 13.67 -11.75 -8.78
CA GLN A 344 13.43 -13.16 -9.10
C GLN A 344 12.55 -13.83 -8.02
N MET A 345 12.82 -13.56 -6.74
CA MET A 345 11.99 -14.06 -5.64
C MET A 345 10.56 -13.50 -5.69
N ILE A 346 10.38 -12.22 -6.06
CA ILE A 346 9.06 -11.61 -6.27
C ILE A 346 8.32 -12.31 -7.40
N THR A 347 8.98 -12.59 -8.53
CA THR A 347 8.39 -13.33 -9.66
C THR A 347 7.92 -14.73 -9.22
N ASP A 348 8.70 -15.43 -8.39
CA ASP A 348 8.30 -16.74 -7.85
C ASP A 348 7.10 -16.65 -6.90
N VAL A 349 7.00 -15.58 -6.10
CA VAL A 349 5.81 -15.31 -5.26
C VAL A 349 4.58 -15.03 -6.13
N VAL A 350 4.73 -14.22 -7.18
CA VAL A 350 3.66 -13.87 -8.11
C VAL A 350 3.12 -15.12 -8.80
N ASN A 351 3.99 -15.97 -9.32
CA ASN A 351 3.57 -17.24 -9.95
C ASN A 351 2.80 -18.14 -8.98
N ARG A 352 3.28 -18.27 -7.73
CA ARG A 352 2.55 -19.02 -6.69
C ARG A 352 1.20 -18.40 -6.35
N ASN A 353 1.08 -17.08 -6.35
CA ASN A 353 -0.19 -16.40 -6.11
C ASN A 353 -1.20 -16.67 -7.24
N VAL A 354 -0.75 -16.69 -8.50
CA VAL A 354 -1.59 -17.05 -9.65
C VAL A 354 -2.08 -18.50 -9.54
N ASP A 355 -1.20 -19.43 -9.16
CA ASP A 355 -1.57 -20.84 -8.96
C ASP A 355 -2.56 -21.02 -7.79
N ASN A 356 -2.35 -20.29 -6.69
CA ASN A 356 -3.27 -20.27 -5.55
C ASN A 356 -4.63 -19.67 -5.92
N ALA A 357 -4.65 -18.59 -6.70
CA ALA A 357 -5.87 -18.00 -7.20
C ALA A 357 -6.64 -19.01 -8.06
N ARG A 358 -5.97 -19.69 -9.00
CA ARG A 358 -6.57 -20.72 -9.84
C ARG A 358 -7.15 -21.89 -9.02
N SER A 359 -6.41 -22.35 -8.01
CA SER A 359 -6.85 -23.42 -7.10
C SER A 359 -8.07 -23.00 -6.29
N THR A 360 -8.10 -21.74 -5.81
CA THR A 360 -9.23 -21.16 -5.07
C THR A 360 -10.47 -21.04 -5.97
N THR A 361 -10.30 -20.58 -7.21
CA THR A 361 -11.39 -20.53 -8.20
C THR A 361 -11.96 -21.92 -8.49
N GLN A 362 -11.12 -22.95 -8.57
CA GLN A 362 -11.60 -24.33 -8.73
C GLN A 362 -12.37 -24.81 -7.49
N ALA A 363 -11.84 -24.60 -6.28
CA ALA A 363 -12.45 -25.02 -5.04
C ALA A 363 -13.81 -24.33 -4.80
N THR A 364 -13.88 -23.02 -5.05
CA THR A 364 -15.12 -22.24 -4.97
C THR A 364 -16.14 -22.68 -6.01
N GLY A 365 -15.71 -23.06 -7.22
CA GLY A 365 -16.58 -23.67 -8.23
C GLY A 365 -17.21 -24.98 -7.78
N VAL A 366 -16.43 -25.86 -7.11
CA VAL A 366 -16.96 -27.10 -6.52
C VAL A 366 -17.92 -26.81 -5.38
N LEU A 367 -17.58 -25.86 -4.50
CA LEU A 367 -18.44 -25.48 -3.36
C LEU A 367 -19.76 -24.87 -3.83
N ALA A 368 -19.75 -24.01 -4.86
CA ALA A 368 -20.96 -23.47 -5.47
C ALA A 368 -21.91 -24.59 -5.91
N LYS A 369 -21.37 -25.62 -6.58
CA LYS A 369 -22.14 -26.79 -7.01
C LYS A 369 -22.71 -27.56 -5.83
N GLN A 370 -21.93 -27.80 -4.78
CA GLN A 370 -22.41 -28.49 -3.57
C GLN A 370 -23.56 -27.74 -2.89
N VAL A 371 -23.48 -26.40 -2.85
CA VAL A 371 -24.57 -25.56 -2.34
C VAL A 371 -25.82 -25.69 -3.21
N ASP A 372 -25.67 -25.69 -4.54
CA ASP A 372 -26.79 -25.91 -5.45
C ASP A 372 -27.44 -27.30 -5.27
N ASP A 373 -26.63 -28.36 -5.15
CA ASP A 373 -27.10 -29.72 -4.87
C ASP A 373 -27.85 -29.81 -3.52
N LEU A 374 -27.34 -29.12 -2.48
CA LEU A 374 -28.01 -29.04 -1.17
C LEU A 374 -29.36 -28.34 -1.27
N HIS A 375 -29.44 -27.22 -2.00
CA HIS A 375 -30.71 -26.53 -2.22
C HIS A 375 -31.72 -27.43 -2.94
N GLU A 376 -31.29 -28.22 -3.93
CA GLU A 376 -32.17 -29.15 -4.63
C GLU A 376 -32.70 -30.25 -3.69
N LEU A 377 -31.83 -30.81 -2.84
CA LEU A 377 -32.21 -31.84 -1.88
C LEU A 377 -33.22 -31.34 -0.84
N VAL A 378 -32.99 -30.15 -0.28
CA VAL A 378 -33.90 -29.56 0.72
C VAL A 378 -35.17 -29.05 0.04
N GLY A 379 -35.10 -28.58 -1.21
CA GLY A 379 -36.25 -28.13 -2.01
C GLY A 379 -37.30 -29.21 -2.30
N LYS A 380 -36.99 -30.48 -2.07
CA LYS A 380 -37.95 -31.60 -2.19
C LYS A 380 -38.95 -31.64 -1.03
N PHE A 381 -38.65 -31.00 0.10
CA PHE A 381 -39.54 -30.96 1.25
C PHE A 381 -40.52 -29.79 1.13
N ARG A 382 -41.82 -30.08 1.27
CA ARG A 382 -42.84 -29.05 1.39
C ARG A 382 -42.89 -28.56 2.83
N LEU A 383 -42.55 -27.31 3.04
CA LEU A 383 -42.56 -26.71 4.37
C LEU A 383 -43.95 -26.17 4.74
N ALA A 384 -44.21 -26.10 6.05
CA ALA A 384 -45.38 -25.45 6.60
C ALA A 384 -45.41 -23.98 6.18
N LYS A 385 -46.62 -23.46 5.95
CA LYS A 385 -46.84 -22.03 5.77
C LYS A 385 -46.19 -21.26 6.94
N ALA A 386 -45.63 -20.11 6.62
CA ALA A 386 -45.07 -19.21 7.61
C ALA A 386 -46.15 -18.76 8.63
N LEU A 387 -47.39 -18.57 8.17
CA LEU A 387 -48.54 -18.20 8.99
C LEU A 387 -49.77 -19.03 8.61
N GLU A 388 -50.51 -19.52 9.61
CA GLU A 388 -51.80 -20.17 9.42
C GLU A 388 -52.89 -19.42 10.19
N TRP A 389 -54.01 -19.16 9.52
CA TRP A 389 -55.16 -18.51 10.14
C TRP A 389 -55.94 -19.49 11.00
N ASP A 390 -56.28 -19.08 12.21
CA ASP A 390 -57.17 -19.80 13.12
C ASP A 390 -58.21 -18.86 13.76
N ALA A 391 -59.25 -19.41 14.39
CA ALA A 391 -60.35 -18.62 14.96
C ALA A 391 -59.92 -17.64 16.08
N SER A 392 -58.77 -17.88 16.70
CA SER A 392 -58.16 -16.98 17.69
C SER A 392 -57.58 -15.70 17.08
N PHE A 393 -57.57 -15.53 15.76
CA PHE A 393 -57.22 -14.28 15.10
C PHE A 393 -58.43 -13.44 14.68
N SER A 394 -59.65 -14.01 14.73
CA SER A 394 -60.85 -13.25 14.39
C SER A 394 -61.06 -12.07 15.35
N THR A 395 -61.24 -10.90 14.77
CA THR A 395 -61.66 -9.66 15.45
C THR A 395 -63.17 -9.62 15.67
N GLY A 396 -63.91 -10.51 15.02
CA GLY A 396 -65.37 -10.51 14.98
C GLY A 396 -65.95 -9.51 13.98
N VAL A 397 -65.12 -8.82 13.19
CA VAL A 397 -65.54 -7.98 12.07
C VAL A 397 -65.10 -8.66 10.78
N SER A 398 -66.06 -9.25 10.06
CA SER A 398 -65.88 -10.07 8.87
C SER A 398 -65.07 -9.39 7.78
N LYS A 399 -65.25 -8.07 7.58
CA LYS A 399 -64.44 -7.30 6.63
C LYS A 399 -62.94 -7.36 6.97
N PHE A 400 -62.57 -7.14 8.23
CA PHE A 400 -61.17 -7.10 8.66
C PHE A 400 -60.57 -8.49 8.76
N ASP A 401 -61.35 -9.48 9.19
CA ASP A 401 -60.90 -10.88 9.19
C ASP A 401 -60.51 -11.37 7.78
N GLU A 402 -61.26 -10.99 6.73
CA GLU A 402 -60.88 -11.30 5.34
C GLU A 402 -59.62 -10.54 4.89
N GLN A 403 -59.44 -9.29 5.33
CA GLN A 403 -58.23 -8.53 5.04
C GLN A 403 -57.00 -9.11 5.75
N HIS A 404 -57.14 -9.54 7.00
CA HIS A 404 -56.06 -10.20 7.75
C HIS A 404 -55.70 -11.55 7.13
N LYS A 405 -56.67 -12.37 6.70
CA LYS A 405 -56.38 -13.61 5.95
C LYS A 405 -55.56 -13.34 4.69
N LYS A 406 -55.88 -12.27 3.96
CA LYS A 406 -55.11 -11.88 2.78
C LYS A 406 -53.69 -11.42 3.14
N LEU A 407 -53.49 -10.71 4.25
CA LEU A 407 -52.15 -10.40 4.77
C LEU A 407 -51.36 -11.68 5.10
N PHE A 408 -52.00 -12.67 5.72
CA PHE A 408 -51.37 -13.97 5.99
C PHE A 408 -50.92 -14.65 4.69
N ASP A 409 -51.77 -14.68 3.67
CA ASP A 409 -51.44 -15.27 2.38
C ASP A 409 -50.27 -14.53 1.68
N MET A 410 -50.21 -13.21 1.76
CA MET A 410 -49.12 -12.42 1.16
C MET A 410 -47.79 -12.60 1.90
N VAL A 411 -47.80 -12.71 3.23
CA VAL A 411 -46.59 -13.04 4.01
C VAL A 411 -46.11 -14.46 3.70
N ASN A 412 -47.04 -15.42 3.52
CA ASN A 412 -46.70 -16.77 3.07
C ASN A 412 -46.12 -16.77 1.65
N GLU A 413 -46.70 -16.00 0.72
CA GLU A 413 -46.17 -15.86 -0.65
C GLU A 413 -44.75 -15.27 -0.63
N LEU A 414 -44.47 -14.32 0.25
CA LEU A 414 -43.14 -13.76 0.41
C LEU A 414 -42.15 -14.82 0.93
N ALA A 415 -42.54 -15.58 1.95
CA ALA A 415 -41.72 -16.67 2.49
C ALA A 415 -41.44 -17.76 1.44
N ASP A 416 -42.44 -18.13 0.64
CA ASP A 416 -42.29 -19.10 -0.45
C ASP A 416 -41.42 -18.55 -1.58
N ALA A 417 -41.57 -17.27 -1.93
CA ALA A 417 -40.76 -16.62 -2.95
C ALA A 417 -39.27 -16.57 -2.57
N MET A 418 -38.99 -16.35 -1.28
CA MET A 418 -37.64 -16.41 -0.73
C MET A 418 -37.08 -17.84 -0.75
N GLN A 419 -37.90 -18.86 -0.48
CA GLN A 419 -37.46 -20.27 -0.51
C GLN A 419 -37.24 -20.82 -1.92
N GLN A 420 -38.04 -20.40 -2.90
CA GLN A 420 -38.02 -20.94 -4.26
C GLN A 420 -36.96 -20.30 -5.16
N LYS A 421 -35.96 -19.60 -4.62
CA LYS A 421 -34.94 -18.87 -5.38
C LYS A 421 -35.55 -17.96 -6.47
N ARG A 422 -36.68 -17.31 -6.20
CA ARG A 422 -37.27 -16.37 -7.17
C ARG A 422 -36.33 -15.17 -7.31
N SER A 423 -36.29 -14.56 -8.49
CA SER A 423 -35.38 -13.44 -8.75
C SER A 423 -35.61 -12.28 -7.78
N LYS A 424 -34.61 -11.43 -7.57
CA LYS A 424 -34.71 -10.24 -6.70
C LYS A 424 -35.94 -9.39 -7.07
N GLU A 425 -36.24 -9.29 -8.36
CA GLU A 425 -37.40 -8.58 -8.89
C GLU A 425 -38.72 -9.25 -8.50
N ALA A 426 -38.77 -10.58 -8.51
CA ALA A 426 -39.96 -11.33 -8.12
C ALA A 426 -40.25 -11.20 -6.61
N ILE A 427 -39.21 -11.27 -5.77
CA ILE A 427 -39.33 -11.06 -4.33
C ILE A 427 -39.72 -9.60 -4.04
N GLY A 428 -39.09 -8.64 -4.73
CA GLY A 428 -39.42 -7.22 -4.62
C GLY A 428 -40.87 -6.91 -4.97
N ARG A 429 -41.45 -7.56 -6.00
CA ARG A 429 -42.89 -7.42 -6.32
C ARG A 429 -43.80 -7.86 -5.19
N VAL A 430 -43.52 -9.00 -4.56
CA VAL A 430 -44.33 -9.52 -3.45
C VAL A 430 -44.21 -8.61 -2.23
N LEU A 431 -42.99 -8.18 -1.91
CA LEU A 431 -42.73 -7.26 -0.78
C LEU A 431 -43.44 -5.91 -0.95
N ASN A 432 -43.35 -5.31 -2.14
CA ASN A 432 -44.03 -4.05 -2.44
C ASN A 432 -45.56 -4.20 -2.36
N GLY A 433 -46.09 -5.30 -2.91
CA GLY A 433 -47.53 -5.59 -2.81
C GLY A 433 -47.99 -5.75 -1.36
N LEU A 434 -47.21 -6.45 -0.52
CA LEU A 434 -47.50 -6.60 0.91
C LEU A 434 -47.55 -5.25 1.63
N ALA A 435 -46.58 -4.38 1.37
CA ALA A 435 -46.54 -3.04 1.96
C ALA A 435 -47.74 -2.18 1.53
N GLU A 436 -48.07 -2.16 0.24
CA GLU A 436 -49.24 -1.43 -0.28
C GLU A 436 -50.55 -1.93 0.33
N TYR A 437 -50.72 -3.26 0.40
CA TYR A 437 -51.93 -3.85 0.97
C TYR A 437 -52.07 -3.53 2.47
N THR A 438 -50.96 -3.54 3.20
CA THR A 438 -50.92 -3.20 4.64
C THR A 438 -51.35 -1.76 4.88
N VAL A 439 -50.85 -0.79 4.10
CA VAL A 439 -51.26 0.62 4.19
C VAL A 439 -52.76 0.80 3.91
N ASN A 440 -53.28 0.13 2.88
CA ASN A 440 -54.70 0.20 2.53
C ASN A 440 -55.59 -0.43 3.60
N HIS A 441 -55.17 -1.53 4.21
CA HIS A 441 -55.86 -2.19 5.32
C HIS A 441 -55.96 -1.28 6.55
N PHE A 442 -54.85 -0.67 6.97
CA PHE A 442 -54.86 0.28 8.10
C PHE A 442 -55.76 1.50 7.85
N ALA A 443 -55.75 2.05 6.62
CA ALA A 443 -56.63 3.15 6.27
C ALA A 443 -58.12 2.78 6.34
N ASP A 444 -58.47 1.52 6.05
CA ASP A 444 -59.81 0.99 6.17
C ASP A 444 -60.26 0.84 7.63
N GLU A 445 -59.38 0.35 8.51
CA GLU A 445 -59.64 0.25 9.95
C GLU A 445 -59.80 1.64 10.59
N GLU A 446 -58.89 2.57 10.29
CA GLU A 446 -58.94 3.94 10.81
C GLU A 446 -60.21 4.68 10.39
N ARG A 447 -60.72 4.42 9.19
CA ARG A 447 -62.01 4.96 8.73
C ARG A 447 -63.16 4.41 9.58
N SER A 448 -63.13 3.12 9.92
CA SER A 448 -64.12 2.50 10.80
C SER A 448 -64.00 2.98 12.26
N PHE A 449 -62.79 3.29 12.74
CA PHE A 449 -62.58 3.93 14.05
C PHE A 449 -63.22 5.31 14.10
N ALA A 450 -63.00 6.15 13.08
CA ALA A 450 -63.58 7.48 13.00
C ALA A 450 -65.13 7.44 12.91
N GLN A 451 -65.69 6.49 12.16
CA GLN A 451 -67.14 6.32 12.01
C GLN A 451 -67.83 5.86 13.31
N SER A 452 -67.15 5.00 14.08
CA SER A 452 -67.69 4.42 15.32
C SER A 452 -67.27 5.17 16.60
N ARG A 453 -66.42 6.20 16.47
CA ARG A 453 -65.79 6.92 17.60
C ARG A 453 -65.08 5.97 18.55
N TYR A 454 -64.16 5.16 18.01
CA TYR A 454 -63.38 4.21 18.80
C TYR A 454 -62.48 4.96 19.82
N PRO A 455 -62.55 4.65 21.13
CA PRO A 455 -61.84 5.41 22.17
C PRO A 455 -60.32 5.45 22.01
N ASP A 456 -59.71 4.36 21.52
CA ASP A 456 -58.25 4.22 21.43
C ASP A 456 -57.71 4.47 20.00
N GLU A 457 -58.46 5.20 19.16
CA GLU A 457 -58.11 5.48 17.75
C GLU A 457 -56.69 6.04 17.58
N ASN A 458 -56.29 7.00 18.42
CA ASN A 458 -54.98 7.65 18.32
C ASN A 458 -53.81 6.71 18.68
N GLU A 459 -54.02 5.81 19.64
CA GLU A 459 -53.02 4.81 20.01
C GLU A 459 -52.84 3.80 18.86
N HIS A 460 -53.94 3.36 18.26
CA HIS A 460 -53.93 2.42 17.12
C HIS A 460 -53.24 3.01 15.88
N LYS A 461 -53.54 4.28 15.54
CA LYS A 461 -52.86 5.03 14.47
C LYS A 461 -51.35 5.14 14.66
N THR A 462 -50.90 5.28 15.91
CA THR A 462 -49.47 5.35 16.23
C THR A 462 -48.78 4.01 15.97
N LEU A 463 -49.45 2.89 16.29
CA LEU A 463 -48.95 1.54 15.98
C LEU A 463 -48.86 1.28 14.47
N HIS A 464 -49.89 1.68 13.71
CA HIS A 464 -49.90 1.58 12.24
C HIS A 464 -48.73 2.35 11.62
N LYS A 465 -48.57 3.63 12.00
CA LYS A 465 -47.50 4.48 11.50
C LYS A 465 -46.12 3.86 11.76
N LYS A 466 -45.90 3.33 12.96
CA LYS A 466 -44.63 2.69 13.33
C LYS A 466 -44.28 1.51 12.42
N LEU A 467 -45.24 0.62 12.11
CA LEU A 467 -44.97 -0.48 11.19
C LEU A 467 -44.67 0.02 9.78
N VAL A 468 -45.48 0.94 9.27
CA VAL A 468 -45.31 1.45 7.91
C VAL A 468 -43.91 2.06 7.75
N ASP A 469 -43.46 2.86 8.72
CA ASP A 469 -42.11 3.44 8.71
C ASP A 469 -41.02 2.34 8.69
N GLN A 470 -41.17 1.26 9.48
CA GLN A 470 -40.21 0.13 9.49
C GLN A 470 -40.18 -0.65 8.17
N VAL A 471 -41.35 -0.89 7.56
CA VAL A 471 -41.46 -1.61 6.28
C VAL A 471 -40.88 -0.79 5.13
N VAL A 472 -41.09 0.54 5.13
CA VAL A 472 -40.51 1.46 4.13
C VAL A 472 -38.98 1.47 4.23
N GLU A 473 -38.43 1.52 5.43
CA GLU A 473 -36.98 1.45 5.64
C GLU A 473 -36.39 0.13 5.09
N LEU A 474 -37.04 -0.99 5.39
CA LEU A 474 -36.63 -2.32 4.92
C LEU A 474 -36.65 -2.41 3.39
N ILE A 475 -37.71 -1.90 2.74
CA ILE A 475 -37.81 -1.87 1.27
C ILE A 475 -36.71 -1.00 0.67
N GLY A 476 -36.40 0.14 1.29
CA GLY A 476 -35.30 1.02 0.88
C GLY A 476 -33.95 0.29 0.86
N LYS A 477 -33.61 -0.38 1.95
CA LYS A 477 -32.38 -1.18 2.09
C LYS A 477 -32.30 -2.36 1.12
N PHE A 478 -33.42 -3.02 0.86
CA PHE A 478 -33.47 -4.11 -0.13
C PHE A 478 -33.22 -3.60 -1.56
N ASN A 479 -33.85 -2.47 -1.91
CA ASN A 479 -33.72 -1.88 -3.25
C ASN A 479 -32.30 -1.34 -3.49
N SER A 480 -31.66 -0.72 -2.49
CA SER A 480 -30.26 -0.26 -2.58
C SER A 480 -29.24 -1.41 -2.60
N GLY A 481 -29.65 -2.62 -2.19
CA GLY A 481 -28.75 -3.78 -2.09
C GLY A 481 -27.93 -3.80 -0.80
N GLU A 482 -28.21 -2.89 0.15
CA GLU A 482 -27.57 -2.85 1.46
C GLU A 482 -27.99 -4.00 2.38
N THR A 483 -29.13 -4.64 2.12
CA THR A 483 -29.63 -5.75 2.93
C THR A 483 -30.24 -6.84 2.07
N LEU A 484 -29.86 -8.08 2.36
CA LEU A 484 -30.52 -9.28 1.83
C LEU A 484 -31.76 -9.56 2.68
N LEU A 485 -32.89 -9.88 2.05
CA LEU A 485 -34.06 -10.35 2.79
C LEU A 485 -33.72 -11.72 3.38
N THR A 486 -33.66 -11.80 4.70
CA THR A 486 -33.37 -13.04 5.43
C THR A 486 -34.63 -13.59 6.09
N GLN A 487 -34.54 -14.79 6.65
CA GLN A 487 -35.61 -15.37 7.47
C GLN A 487 -35.99 -14.46 8.66
N GLU A 488 -35.11 -13.56 9.11
CA GLU A 488 -35.41 -12.58 10.16
C GLU A 488 -36.52 -11.62 9.73
N VAL A 489 -36.59 -11.26 8.45
CA VAL A 489 -37.66 -10.41 7.91
C VAL A 489 -39.01 -11.13 8.00
N ILE A 490 -39.05 -12.40 7.62
CA ILE A 490 -40.27 -13.21 7.75
C ILE A 490 -40.68 -13.33 9.22
N ASN A 491 -39.73 -13.55 10.14
CA ASN A 491 -40.02 -13.62 11.57
C ASN A 491 -40.55 -12.28 12.11
N PHE A 492 -39.95 -11.17 11.71
CA PHE A 492 -40.43 -9.82 12.07
C PHE A 492 -41.88 -9.60 11.61
N LEU A 493 -42.18 -9.92 10.34
CA LEU A 493 -43.53 -9.79 9.79
C LEU A 493 -44.54 -10.70 10.49
N GLN A 494 -44.14 -11.94 10.81
CA GLN A 494 -44.95 -12.88 11.58
C GLN A 494 -45.27 -12.35 12.98
N ASP A 495 -44.24 -11.98 13.73
CA ASP A 495 -44.36 -11.52 15.11
C ASP A 495 -45.20 -10.25 15.17
N TRP A 496 -44.98 -9.31 14.25
CA TRP A 496 -45.77 -8.09 14.19
C TRP A 496 -47.25 -8.40 13.93
N LEU A 497 -47.55 -9.17 12.88
CA LEU A 497 -48.92 -9.45 12.46
C LEU A 497 -49.70 -10.23 13.53
N ILE A 498 -49.05 -11.21 14.18
CA ILE A 498 -49.65 -11.98 15.27
C ILE A 498 -49.95 -11.08 16.47
N ASN A 499 -48.98 -10.26 16.90
CA ASN A 499 -49.14 -9.41 18.07
C ASN A 499 -50.14 -8.27 17.83
N HIS A 500 -50.19 -7.74 16.62
CA HIS A 500 -51.14 -6.69 16.25
C HIS A 500 -52.57 -7.20 16.28
N ILE A 501 -52.85 -8.31 15.59
CA ILE A 501 -54.22 -8.85 15.52
C ILE A 501 -54.69 -9.32 16.90
N LYS A 502 -53.85 -10.08 17.62
CA LYS A 502 -54.24 -10.63 18.92
C LYS A 502 -54.22 -9.61 20.05
N GLY A 503 -53.33 -8.62 20.00
CA GLY A 503 -53.10 -7.66 21.07
C GLY A 503 -53.83 -6.32 20.91
N SER A 504 -54.02 -5.86 19.68
CA SER A 504 -54.63 -4.56 19.36
C SER A 504 -55.98 -4.74 18.66
N ASP A 505 -56.03 -5.44 17.52
CA ASP A 505 -57.20 -5.43 16.64
C ASP A 505 -58.42 -6.10 17.26
N LYS A 506 -58.18 -7.17 18.02
CA LYS A 506 -59.24 -7.83 18.79
C LYS A 506 -59.97 -6.90 19.78
N LYS A 507 -59.34 -5.84 20.26
CA LYS A 507 -59.95 -4.92 21.24
C LYS A 507 -61.05 -4.06 20.62
N TYR A 508 -60.90 -3.66 19.35
CA TYR A 508 -61.91 -2.84 18.68
C TYR A 508 -63.14 -3.64 18.27
N GLY A 509 -63.01 -4.97 18.09
CA GLY A 509 -64.04 -5.85 17.55
C GLY A 509 -65.42 -5.70 18.18
N PRO A 510 -65.57 -5.79 19.52
CA PRO A 510 -66.84 -5.58 20.21
C PRO A 510 -67.41 -4.16 20.02
N HIS A 511 -66.55 -3.14 19.97
CA HIS A 511 -66.96 -1.74 19.80
C HIS A 511 -67.49 -1.48 18.38
N LEU A 512 -66.80 -1.98 17.36
CA LEU A 512 -67.22 -1.82 15.96
C LEU A 512 -68.54 -2.56 15.69
N ASN A 513 -68.67 -3.79 16.20
CA ASN A 513 -69.90 -4.57 16.08
C ASN A 513 -71.10 -3.88 16.75
N LYS A 514 -70.91 -3.27 17.93
CA LYS A 514 -71.95 -2.50 18.63
C LYS A 514 -72.41 -1.26 17.84
N ASN A 515 -71.53 -0.70 17.04
CA ASN A 515 -71.80 0.48 16.19
C ASN A 515 -72.21 0.10 14.75
N GLY A 516 -72.57 -1.16 14.49
CA GLY A 516 -73.14 -1.61 13.21
C GLY A 516 -72.12 -1.90 12.11
N ILE A 517 -70.82 -1.90 12.44
CA ILE A 517 -69.73 -2.27 11.52
C ILE A 517 -69.45 -3.76 11.72
N LYS A 518 -69.76 -4.57 10.69
CA LYS A 518 -69.64 -6.03 10.71
C LYS A 518 -68.62 -6.55 9.73
#